data_AF-A0A382VP48-F1
#
_entry.id   AF-A0A382VP48-F1
#
_cell.length_a   1.000
_cell.length_b   1.000
_cell.length_c   1.000
_cell.angle_alpha   90.00
_cell.angle_beta   90.00
_cell.angle_gamma   90.00
#
_symmetry.space_group_name_H-M   'P 1'
#
loop_
_entity.id
_entity.type
_entity.pdbx_description
1 polymer ?
#
loop_
_entity_poly.entity_id
_entity_poly.type
_entity_poly.pdbx_seq_one_letter_code
_entity_poly.pdbx_strand_id
1 'polypeptide(L)'
;DRVDWTALDYNDSDWKSGKAELGYGDGDEVTAVDRGSEPSSKYHTTIYFRKEFQMGESHEKSLFIKLLRDDGAVVYLNGEELFRSNMRSGTVRYSNYTSKRNSTKDSRIFFPYFVEIPKFINGRNVFAVEVHRGSRSDKDLSFDFEASIMDSSGTPVPIERTSTIIVRAKSDQTWSAPSTASIVISPSAALKVTELMYNPTDGKTFEFIELKNTSGATLDLTGVSLSGVRFTFDEGALAPWQSGVLIANDDPAAFISKYPNASIIGTYAGSLSNSGEELRLLD
;
A
#
# COMPACT_ATOMS: atom_id res chain seq x y z
N ASP A 1 20.31 16.94 -18.55
CA ASP A 1 19.61 17.58 -19.68
C ASP A 1 19.78 19.08 -19.59
N ARG A 2 19.74 19.82 -20.72
CA ARG A 2 20.05 21.27 -20.76
C ARG A 2 18.82 22.17 -20.64
N VAL A 3 17.65 21.58 -20.39
CA VAL A 3 16.38 22.30 -20.30
C VAL A 3 15.92 22.22 -18.86
N ASP A 4 15.70 23.37 -18.24
CA ASP A 4 15.19 23.47 -16.86
C ASP A 4 13.67 23.31 -16.87
N TRP A 5 13.21 22.10 -17.19
CA TRP A 5 11.80 21.75 -17.23
C TRP A 5 11.16 21.69 -15.83
N THR A 6 11.93 21.82 -14.75
CA THR A 6 11.42 21.84 -13.38
C THR A 6 11.06 23.24 -12.90
N ALA A 7 11.60 24.26 -13.56
CA ALA A 7 11.38 25.65 -13.21
C ALA A 7 9.91 26.10 -13.33
N LEU A 8 9.56 27.11 -12.54
CA LEU A 8 8.22 27.71 -12.49
C LEU A 8 7.80 28.36 -13.82
N ASP A 9 8.77 28.92 -14.55
CA ASP A 9 8.57 29.67 -15.79
C ASP A 9 8.80 28.83 -17.05
N TYR A 10 9.10 27.53 -16.91
CA TYR A 10 9.17 26.62 -18.05
C TYR A 10 7.82 26.57 -18.78
N ASN A 11 7.85 26.78 -20.09
CA ASN A 11 6.66 26.70 -20.94
C ASN A 11 6.36 25.23 -21.30
N ASP A 12 5.30 24.69 -20.72
CA ASP A 12 4.77 23.35 -20.95
C ASP A 12 3.47 23.35 -21.78
N SER A 13 3.17 24.44 -22.52
CA SER A 13 1.92 24.56 -23.30
C SER A 13 1.67 23.45 -24.31
N ASP A 14 2.74 22.81 -24.80
CA ASP A 14 2.68 21.73 -25.78
C ASP A 14 2.55 20.34 -25.13
N TRP A 15 2.58 20.26 -23.80
CA TRP A 15 2.45 19.00 -23.07
C TRP A 15 1.00 18.54 -23.08
N LYS A 16 0.82 17.24 -23.28
CA LYS A 16 -0.50 16.61 -23.14
C LYS A 16 -0.92 16.62 -21.68
N SER A 17 -2.23 16.69 -21.44
CA SER A 17 -2.82 16.62 -20.11
C SER A 17 -3.87 15.52 -20.02
N GLY A 18 -4.08 15.01 -18.81
CA GLY A 18 -5.07 13.99 -18.50
C GLY A 18 -5.19 13.77 -17.00
N LYS A 19 -6.15 12.93 -16.60
CA LYS A 19 -6.32 12.55 -15.19
C LYS A 19 -5.35 11.44 -14.85
N ALA A 20 -4.77 11.50 -13.65
CA ALA A 20 -4.09 10.35 -13.06
C ALA A 20 -5.12 9.23 -12.75
N GLU A 21 -4.74 7.96 -12.75
CA GLU A 21 -3.41 7.40 -12.98
C GLU A 21 -2.91 7.59 -14.43
N LEU A 22 -1.64 7.95 -14.60
CA LEU A 22 -1.00 8.19 -15.89
C LEU A 22 0.08 7.15 -16.14
N GLY A 23 0.08 6.51 -17.31
CA GLY A 23 1.06 5.45 -17.54
C GLY A 23 0.81 4.61 -18.79
N TYR A 24 1.32 3.38 -18.77
CA TYR A 24 1.06 2.34 -19.75
C TYR A 24 1.47 0.97 -19.18
N GLY A 25 0.84 -0.10 -19.64
CA GLY A 25 1.28 -1.48 -19.43
C GLY A 25 0.48 -2.29 -18.43
N ASP A 26 -0.20 -1.66 -17.48
CA ASP A 26 -0.98 -2.33 -16.43
C ASP A 26 -2.48 -2.43 -16.72
N GLY A 27 -3.01 -1.56 -17.59
CA GLY A 27 -4.41 -1.59 -18.06
C GLY A 27 -5.42 -0.96 -17.09
N ASP A 28 -4.95 -0.37 -16.00
CA ASP A 28 -5.70 0.45 -15.04
C ASP A 28 -5.42 1.95 -15.21
N GLU A 29 -4.56 2.35 -16.14
CA GLU A 29 -4.22 3.76 -16.35
C GLU A 29 -5.40 4.52 -16.96
N VAL A 30 -5.78 5.61 -16.30
CA VAL A 30 -6.85 6.50 -16.78
C VAL A 30 -6.40 7.27 -18.02
N THR A 31 -5.14 7.69 -18.05
CA THR A 31 -4.54 8.40 -19.18
C THR A 31 -3.26 7.70 -19.64
N ALA A 32 -3.30 7.15 -20.85
CA ALA A 32 -2.11 6.57 -21.48
C ALA A 32 -1.10 7.66 -21.88
N VAL A 33 0.18 7.46 -21.55
CA VAL A 33 1.28 8.32 -22.00
C VAL A 33 2.03 7.71 -23.18
N ASP A 34 2.75 8.54 -23.94
CA ASP A 34 3.61 8.02 -25.00
C ASP A 34 4.79 7.28 -24.39
N ARG A 35 4.81 5.96 -24.57
CA ARG A 35 5.90 5.08 -24.11
C ARG A 35 7.07 5.04 -25.08
N GLY A 36 6.90 5.47 -26.33
CA GLY A 36 7.86 5.26 -27.42
C GLY A 36 7.58 3.98 -28.24
N SER A 37 8.40 3.75 -29.26
CA SER A 37 8.20 2.65 -30.23
C SER A 37 8.64 1.29 -29.69
N GLU A 38 8.09 0.19 -30.22
CA GLU A 38 8.59 -1.16 -29.96
C GLU A 38 9.97 -1.45 -30.62
N PRO A 39 10.79 -2.35 -30.03
CA PRO A 39 10.57 -3.09 -28.77
C PRO A 39 10.85 -2.24 -27.52
N SER A 40 10.53 -2.72 -26.30
CA SER A 40 10.73 -2.02 -25.01
C SER A 40 12.11 -1.35 -24.82
N SER A 41 13.12 -1.87 -25.47
CA SER A 41 14.47 -1.28 -25.54
C SER A 41 14.55 0.13 -26.17
N LYS A 42 13.47 0.58 -26.83
CA LYS A 42 13.30 1.91 -27.44
C LYS A 42 12.26 2.77 -26.71
N TYR A 43 11.65 2.27 -25.63
CA TYR A 43 10.72 3.10 -24.85
C TYR A 43 11.49 4.22 -24.16
N HIS A 44 10.78 5.30 -23.85
CA HIS A 44 11.32 6.38 -23.04
C HIS A 44 11.69 5.85 -21.66
N THR A 45 12.93 6.09 -21.25
CA THR A 45 13.42 5.67 -19.92
C THR A 45 12.78 6.50 -18.80
N THR A 46 12.45 7.75 -19.11
CA THR A 46 11.82 8.71 -18.20
C THR A 46 10.63 9.36 -18.87
N ILE A 47 9.54 9.51 -18.12
CA ILE A 47 8.38 10.34 -18.47
C ILE A 47 8.29 11.49 -17.47
N TYR A 48 7.97 12.68 -17.96
CA TYR A 48 7.89 13.90 -17.16
C TYR A 48 6.46 14.35 -16.98
N PHE A 49 6.13 14.78 -15.76
CA PHE A 49 4.82 15.27 -15.37
C PHE A 49 4.96 16.64 -14.70
N ARG A 50 4.00 17.52 -14.96
CA ARG A 50 3.92 18.85 -14.34
C ARG A 50 2.49 19.14 -13.93
N LYS A 51 2.33 19.83 -12.80
CA LYS A 51 1.04 20.30 -12.32
C LYS A 51 1.18 21.68 -11.69
N GLU A 52 0.57 22.67 -12.34
CA GLU A 52 0.39 24.00 -11.76
C GLU A 52 -0.78 24.00 -10.76
N PHE A 53 -0.59 24.76 -9.68
CA PHE A 53 -1.61 25.06 -8.69
C PHE A 53 -1.40 26.45 -8.09
N GLN A 54 -2.44 26.99 -7.45
CA GLN A 54 -2.41 28.29 -6.80
C GLN A 54 -2.35 28.12 -5.28
N MET A 55 -1.53 28.92 -4.61
CA MET A 55 -1.38 28.96 -3.16
C MET A 55 -1.58 30.38 -2.66
N GLY A 56 -2.29 30.52 -1.53
CA GLY A 56 -2.30 31.77 -0.77
C GLY A 56 -1.02 31.92 0.07
N GLU A 57 -1.04 32.88 0.99
CA GLU A 57 0.02 32.99 1.99
C GLU A 57 0.13 31.70 2.81
N SER A 58 1.30 31.09 2.77
CA SER A 58 1.59 29.80 3.42
C SER A 58 2.68 30.00 4.45
N HIS A 59 2.30 30.46 5.64
CA HIS A 59 3.20 30.46 6.80
C HIS A 59 3.01 29.13 7.55
N GLU A 60 4.13 28.48 7.91
CA GLU A 60 4.18 27.32 8.81
C GLU A 60 3.39 26.08 8.36
N LYS A 61 3.11 25.97 7.06
CA LYS A 61 2.48 24.77 6.49
C LYS A 61 3.53 23.70 6.24
N SER A 62 3.13 22.44 6.41
CA SER A 62 3.87 21.29 5.90
C SER A 62 3.11 20.61 4.76
N LEU A 63 3.79 19.72 4.05
CA LEU A 63 3.26 19.06 2.86
C LEU A 63 3.36 17.54 3.02
N PHE A 64 2.22 16.87 2.91
CA PHE A 64 2.11 15.43 2.83
C PHE A 64 1.82 15.01 1.40
N ILE A 65 2.70 14.19 0.83
CA ILE A 65 2.59 13.67 -0.52
C ILE A 65 2.37 12.17 -0.46
N LYS A 66 1.40 11.68 -1.23
CA LYS A 66 1.26 10.27 -1.58
C LYS A 66 1.66 10.13 -3.04
N LEU A 67 2.66 9.31 -3.31
CA LEU A 67 3.19 9.07 -4.65
C LEU A 67 3.05 7.59 -5.00
N LEU A 68 2.24 7.26 -5.99
CA LEU A 68 2.29 5.99 -6.68
C LEU A 68 3.22 6.15 -7.88
N ARG A 69 4.17 5.22 -8.01
CA ARG A 69 5.09 5.23 -9.13
C ARG A 69 5.55 3.82 -9.45
N ASP A 70 5.75 3.56 -10.73
CA ASP A 70 6.47 2.39 -11.21
C ASP A 70 7.53 2.77 -12.26
N ASP A 71 8.83 2.69 -12.00
CA ASP A 71 9.52 2.08 -10.83
C ASP A 71 10.16 3.11 -9.89
N GLY A 72 10.39 4.34 -10.36
CA GLY A 72 11.30 5.33 -9.75
C GLY A 72 10.80 6.73 -9.96
N ALA A 73 11.04 7.65 -9.03
CA ALA A 73 10.64 9.03 -9.26
C ALA A 73 11.52 10.05 -8.52
N VAL A 74 11.64 11.23 -9.10
CA VAL A 74 12.16 12.44 -8.44
C VAL A 74 11.10 13.52 -8.49
N VAL A 75 10.80 14.11 -7.34
CA VAL A 75 9.73 15.11 -7.18
C VAL A 75 10.35 16.47 -6.87
N TYR A 76 9.89 17.49 -7.58
CA TYR A 76 10.34 18.87 -7.48
C TYR A 76 9.15 19.80 -7.19
N LEU A 77 9.43 20.88 -6.47
CA LEU A 77 8.52 22.01 -6.28
C LEU A 77 9.24 23.29 -6.69
N ASN A 78 8.68 24.00 -7.67
CA ASN A 78 9.24 25.27 -8.17
C ASN A 78 10.73 25.18 -8.57
N GLY A 79 11.16 24.05 -9.13
CA GLY A 79 12.56 23.80 -9.52
C GLY A 79 13.44 23.21 -8.42
N GLU A 80 13.00 23.17 -7.17
CA GLU A 80 13.74 22.55 -6.07
C GLU A 80 13.35 21.09 -5.89
N GLU A 81 14.34 20.20 -5.85
CA GLU A 81 14.12 18.78 -5.55
C GLU A 81 13.63 18.63 -4.10
N LEU A 82 12.44 18.04 -3.93
CA LEU A 82 11.89 17.73 -2.61
C LEU A 82 12.44 16.40 -2.09
N PHE A 83 12.32 15.35 -2.89
CA PHE A 83 12.77 14.00 -2.53
C PHE A 83 12.86 13.09 -3.75
N ARG A 84 13.42 11.90 -3.50
CA ARG A 84 13.52 10.79 -4.44
C ARG A 84 12.86 9.56 -3.87
N SER A 85 12.16 8.83 -4.73
CA SER A 85 11.66 7.50 -4.45
C SER A 85 12.43 6.52 -5.35
N ASN A 86 13.10 5.50 -4.79
CA ASN A 86 13.86 4.44 -5.53
C ASN A 86 14.78 4.95 -6.66
N MET A 87 15.29 6.16 -6.51
CA MET A 87 16.29 6.71 -7.42
C MET A 87 17.63 6.78 -6.69
N ARG A 88 18.71 6.67 -7.45
CA ARG A 88 20.07 6.80 -6.91
C ARG A 88 20.29 8.18 -6.32
N SER A 89 21.28 8.31 -5.43
CA SER A 89 21.80 9.61 -5.01
C SER A 89 22.67 10.25 -6.12
N GLY A 90 23.00 11.53 -5.96
CA GLY A 90 23.84 12.27 -6.91
C GLY A 90 23.07 12.76 -8.15
N THR A 91 23.76 13.00 -9.28
CA THR A 91 23.10 13.53 -10.47
C THR A 91 22.21 12.48 -11.14
N VAL A 92 20.92 12.79 -11.27
CA VAL A 92 19.95 12.02 -12.07
C VAL A 92 19.91 12.58 -13.50
N ARG A 93 19.79 11.70 -14.47
CA ARG A 93 19.65 11.99 -15.90
C ARG A 93 18.48 11.16 -16.42
N TYR A 94 17.84 11.64 -17.48
CA TYR A 94 16.72 10.93 -18.14
C TYR A 94 17.03 9.49 -18.58
N SER A 95 18.30 9.13 -18.71
CA SER A 95 18.75 7.80 -19.12
C SER A 95 19.02 6.85 -17.95
N ASN A 96 18.82 7.30 -16.71
CA ASN A 96 19.03 6.46 -15.55
C ASN A 96 17.79 5.63 -15.26
N TYR A 97 18.02 4.34 -15.04
CA TYR A 97 17.04 3.46 -14.43
C TYR A 97 17.05 3.64 -12.91
N THR A 98 16.04 3.07 -12.27
CA THR A 98 15.90 3.09 -10.81
C THR A 98 17.00 2.32 -10.09
N SER A 99 17.11 2.54 -8.78
CA SER A 99 18.06 1.81 -7.93
C SER A 99 17.73 0.32 -7.84
N LYS A 100 16.44 -0.04 -7.93
CA LYS A 100 15.92 -1.41 -7.87
C LYS A 100 14.64 -1.49 -8.69
N ARG A 101 14.41 -2.59 -9.41
CA ARG A 101 13.09 -2.84 -10.01
C ARG A 101 12.03 -3.01 -8.91
N ASN A 102 10.89 -2.35 -9.07
CA ASN A 102 9.76 -2.48 -8.16
C ASN A 102 9.24 -3.93 -8.17
N SER A 103 8.68 -4.34 -7.04
CA SER A 103 7.87 -5.57 -7.01
C SER A 103 6.47 -5.25 -7.53
N THR A 104 5.74 -6.27 -8.00
CA THR A 104 4.32 -6.12 -8.41
C THR A 104 3.43 -5.57 -7.29
N LYS A 105 3.83 -5.75 -6.02
CA LYS A 105 3.14 -5.16 -4.87
C LYS A 105 3.40 -3.65 -4.80
N ASP A 106 4.66 -3.24 -5.01
CA ASP A 106 5.11 -1.87 -4.86
C ASP A 106 4.68 -0.96 -6.03
N SER A 107 4.40 -1.54 -7.20
CA SER A 107 3.93 -0.77 -8.36
C SER A 107 2.52 -0.21 -8.22
N ARG A 108 1.73 -0.70 -7.26
CA ARG A 108 0.29 -0.40 -7.10
C ARG A 108 -0.07 0.33 -5.80
N ILE A 109 0.93 0.78 -5.05
CA ILE A 109 0.72 1.44 -3.75
C ILE A 109 1.24 2.88 -3.75
N PHE A 110 0.61 3.70 -2.92
CA PHE A 110 1.10 5.04 -2.63
C PHE A 110 2.18 5.00 -1.55
N PHE A 111 3.33 5.57 -1.87
CA PHE A 111 4.41 5.84 -0.94
C PHE A 111 4.21 7.22 -0.30
N PRO A 112 4.13 7.31 1.05
CA PRO A 112 3.97 8.58 1.73
C PRO A 112 5.31 9.31 1.88
N TYR A 113 5.29 10.62 1.69
CA TYR A 113 6.40 11.53 1.87
C TYR A 113 5.95 12.77 2.62
N PHE A 114 6.82 13.25 3.51
CA PHE A 114 6.58 14.46 4.28
C PHE A 114 7.66 15.49 4.03
N VAL A 115 7.24 16.70 3.71
CA VAL A 115 8.11 17.87 3.55
C VAL A 115 7.71 18.86 4.63
N GLU A 116 8.61 19.05 5.60
CA GLU A 116 8.33 19.86 6.77
C GLU A 116 8.18 21.35 6.43
N ILE A 117 9.04 21.86 5.55
CA ILE A 117 9.09 23.28 5.17
C ILE A 117 9.12 23.38 3.63
N PRO A 118 7.98 23.16 2.95
CA PRO A 118 7.88 23.33 1.52
C PRO A 118 8.06 24.82 1.14
N LYS A 119 8.90 25.11 0.15
CA LYS A 119 9.14 26.48 -0.34
C LYS A 119 8.06 26.94 -1.32
N PHE A 120 6.82 26.98 -0.84
CA PHE A 120 5.73 27.58 -1.59
C PHE A 120 5.98 29.09 -1.77
N ILE A 121 5.52 29.60 -2.91
CA ILE A 121 5.41 31.04 -3.13
C ILE A 121 3.94 31.46 -3.16
N ASN A 122 3.66 32.72 -2.85
CA ASN A 122 2.31 33.24 -2.99
C ASN A 122 1.91 33.28 -4.47
N GLY A 123 0.74 32.74 -4.78
CA GLY A 123 0.24 32.56 -6.14
C GLY A 123 0.69 31.23 -6.77
N ARG A 124 1.28 31.33 -7.96
CA ARG A 124 1.50 30.20 -8.87
C ARG A 124 2.64 29.30 -8.38
N ASN A 125 2.37 28.02 -8.22
CA ASN A 125 3.35 27.00 -7.88
C ASN A 125 3.26 25.83 -8.85
N VAL A 126 4.35 25.10 -9.02
CA VAL A 126 4.41 23.93 -9.91
C VAL A 126 5.07 22.76 -9.20
N PHE A 127 4.35 21.63 -9.18
CA PHE A 127 4.99 20.33 -8.98
C PHE A 127 5.51 19.83 -10.33
N ALA A 128 6.73 19.32 -10.32
CA ALA A 128 7.33 18.66 -11.46
C ALA A 128 7.85 17.29 -11.02
N VAL A 129 7.60 16.23 -11.80
CA VAL A 129 7.98 14.86 -11.44
C VAL A 129 8.57 14.17 -12.66
N GLU A 130 9.73 13.54 -12.49
CA GLU A 130 10.27 12.60 -13.47
C GLU A 130 10.08 11.18 -12.95
N VAL A 131 9.42 10.33 -13.74
CA VAL A 131 9.21 8.92 -13.42
C VAL A 131 10.10 8.08 -14.30
N HIS A 132 10.91 7.23 -13.68
CA HIS A 132 11.93 6.40 -14.31
C HIS A 132 11.54 4.94 -14.24
N ARG A 133 11.76 4.23 -15.33
CA ARG A 133 11.64 2.77 -15.38
C ARG A 133 12.77 2.08 -14.64
N GLY A 134 12.56 0.83 -14.25
CA GLY A 134 13.52 0.00 -13.54
C GLY A 134 14.56 -0.65 -14.45
N SER A 135 14.24 -0.83 -15.72
CA SER A 135 15.14 -1.46 -16.68
C SER A 135 14.87 -1.09 -18.13
N ARG A 136 15.81 -1.44 -19.02
CA ARG A 136 15.65 -1.36 -20.48
C ARG A 136 14.57 -2.30 -21.02
N SER A 137 14.23 -3.35 -20.25
CA SER A 137 13.26 -4.36 -20.64
C SER A 137 11.86 -4.14 -20.08
N ASP A 138 11.67 -3.22 -19.12
CA ASP A 138 10.35 -2.88 -18.58
C ASP A 138 9.35 -2.54 -19.67
N LYS A 139 8.09 -2.89 -19.40
CA LYS A 139 7.01 -2.72 -20.36
C LYS A 139 5.89 -1.84 -19.84
N ASP A 140 6.03 -1.42 -18.59
CA ASP A 140 5.08 -0.65 -17.81
C ASP A 140 5.74 0.61 -17.22
N LEU A 141 4.88 1.57 -16.89
CA LEU A 141 5.17 2.73 -16.07
C LEU A 141 3.82 3.27 -15.59
N SER A 142 3.70 3.47 -14.28
CA SER A 142 2.51 4.04 -13.65
C SER A 142 2.87 5.23 -12.77
N PHE A 143 1.97 6.21 -12.70
CA PHE A 143 2.14 7.42 -11.91
C PHE A 143 0.80 7.95 -11.40
N ASP A 144 0.72 8.11 -10.07
CA ASP A 144 -0.33 8.88 -9.41
C ASP A 144 0.28 9.72 -8.27
N PHE A 145 -0.31 10.87 -8.01
CA PHE A 145 0.23 11.87 -7.11
C PHE A 145 -0.87 12.65 -6.41
N GLU A 146 -0.85 12.59 -5.09
CA GLU A 146 -1.68 13.42 -4.23
C GLU A 146 -0.79 14.27 -3.32
N ALA A 147 -1.08 15.56 -3.25
CA ALA A 147 -0.45 16.50 -2.33
C ALA A 147 -1.49 17.13 -1.42
N SER A 148 -1.25 17.11 -0.12
CA SER A 148 -2.10 17.71 0.91
C SER A 148 -1.29 18.63 1.80
N ILE A 149 -1.80 19.83 2.03
CA ILE A 149 -1.22 20.79 2.96
C ILE A 149 -1.68 20.46 4.36
N MET A 150 -0.77 20.53 5.32
CA MET A 150 -1.08 20.35 6.73
C MET A 150 -0.77 21.63 7.51
N ASP A 151 -1.68 21.99 8.41
CA ASP A 151 -1.55 23.15 9.30
C ASP A 151 -0.62 22.89 10.50
N SER A 152 -0.12 21.66 10.63
CA SER A 152 0.80 21.24 11.68
C SER A 152 2.23 21.11 11.13
N SER A 153 3.19 21.66 11.85
CA SER A 153 4.59 21.29 11.72
C SER A 153 4.88 20.02 12.55
N GLY A 154 5.87 19.24 12.12
CA GLY A 154 6.31 18.03 12.81
C GLY A 154 6.35 16.79 11.93
N THR A 155 7.24 15.87 12.24
CA THR A 155 7.42 14.63 11.49
C THR A 155 6.25 13.67 11.73
N PRO A 156 5.54 13.19 10.68
CA PRO A 156 4.57 12.12 10.82
C PRO A 156 5.22 10.90 11.45
N VAL A 157 4.53 10.28 12.41
CA VAL A 157 4.95 9.02 13.00
C VAL A 157 4.16 7.91 12.30
N PRO A 158 4.78 7.16 11.35
CA PRO A 158 4.10 6.02 10.75
C PRO A 158 3.82 4.98 11.85
N ILE A 159 2.56 4.57 11.94
CA ILE A 159 2.13 3.48 12.82
C ILE A 159 1.97 2.28 11.92
N GLU A 160 2.95 1.38 11.92
CA GLU A 160 2.97 0.20 11.04
C GLU A 160 2.55 -1.09 11.75
N ARG A 161 2.33 -1.01 13.06
CA ARG A 161 1.91 -2.12 13.93
C ARG A 161 0.98 -1.59 15.01
N THR A 162 0.21 -2.49 15.62
CA THR A 162 -0.57 -2.17 16.81
C THR A 162 0.28 -1.42 17.84
N SER A 163 -0.15 -0.22 18.18
CA SER A 163 0.60 0.73 19.01
C SER A 163 -0.35 1.52 19.89
N THR A 164 0.06 1.78 21.13
CA THR A 164 -0.58 2.78 21.98
C THR A 164 0.16 4.10 21.81
N ILE A 165 -0.55 5.11 21.31
CA ILE A 165 -0.07 6.48 21.23
C ILE A 165 -0.45 7.20 22.52
N ILE A 166 0.55 7.75 23.20
CA ILE A 166 0.35 8.68 24.31
C ILE A 166 0.82 10.05 23.84
N VAL A 167 -0.09 11.01 23.84
CA VAL A 167 0.17 12.40 23.46
C VAL A 167 -0.01 13.33 24.66
N ARG A 168 0.90 14.30 24.79
CA ARG A 168 0.84 15.39 25.76
C ARG A 168 1.19 16.69 25.06
N ALA A 169 0.47 17.76 25.38
CA ALA A 169 0.85 19.10 24.98
C ALA A 169 1.79 19.69 26.04
N LYS A 170 2.84 20.39 25.62
CA LYS A 170 3.73 21.15 26.52
C LYS A 170 3.45 22.64 26.33
N SER A 171 3.24 23.35 27.42
CA SER A 171 3.29 24.82 27.47
C SER A 171 4.35 25.22 28.47
N ASP A 172 5.35 25.98 28.02
CA ASP A 172 6.53 26.35 28.81
C ASP A 172 7.25 25.12 29.42
N GLN A 173 7.21 24.99 30.74
CA GLN A 173 7.77 23.89 31.52
C GLN A 173 6.70 22.88 31.96
N THR A 174 5.43 23.10 31.63
CA THR A 174 4.29 22.31 32.12
C THR A 174 3.73 21.43 31.01
N TRP A 175 3.55 20.15 31.32
CA TRP A 175 2.89 19.18 30.42
C TRP A 175 1.42 19.01 30.79
N SER A 176 0.55 18.89 29.78
CA SER A 176 -0.85 18.50 29.96
C SER A 176 -0.98 17.10 30.58
N ALA A 177 -2.19 16.71 30.99
CA ALA A 177 -2.50 15.30 31.22
C ALA A 177 -2.26 14.48 29.92
N PRO A 178 -1.85 13.21 30.03
CA PRO A 178 -1.74 12.33 28.87
C PRO A 178 -3.10 12.05 28.25
N SER A 179 -3.18 12.19 26.93
CA SER A 179 -4.23 11.61 26.11
C SER A 179 -3.69 10.31 25.50
N THR A 180 -4.45 9.23 25.58
CA THR A 180 -4.02 7.92 25.11
C THR A 180 -5.00 7.39 24.08
N ALA A 181 -4.49 6.90 22.95
CA ALA A 181 -5.25 6.19 21.94
C ALA A 181 -4.51 4.91 21.54
N SER A 182 -5.23 3.80 21.44
CA SER A 182 -4.67 2.57 20.89
C SER A 182 -5.07 2.47 19.43
N ILE A 183 -4.07 2.38 18.55
CA ILE A 183 -4.25 2.01 17.16
C ILE A 183 -3.96 0.53 17.07
N VAL A 184 -4.97 -0.27 16.74
CA VAL A 184 -4.79 -1.70 16.47
C VAL A 184 -4.65 -1.85 14.96
N ILE A 185 -3.45 -2.27 14.53
CA ILE A 185 -3.20 -2.74 13.18
C ILE A 185 -3.06 -4.24 13.31
N SER A 186 -4.19 -4.93 13.23
CA SER A 186 -4.25 -6.39 13.26
C SER A 186 -3.76 -6.90 11.90
N PRO A 187 -2.63 -7.62 11.83
CA PRO A 187 -2.20 -8.28 10.60
C PRO A 187 -3.31 -9.19 10.07
N SER A 188 -4.06 -9.83 10.97
CA SER A 188 -5.19 -10.70 10.65
C SER A 188 -6.52 -9.97 10.40
N ALA A 189 -6.57 -8.63 10.37
CA ALA A 189 -7.81 -7.88 10.09
C ALA A 189 -8.41 -8.22 8.72
N ALA A 190 -7.55 -8.62 7.78
CA ALA A 190 -7.92 -9.12 6.47
C ALA A 190 -8.36 -10.59 6.45
N LEU A 191 -8.15 -11.34 7.54
CA LEU A 191 -8.67 -12.69 7.70
C LEU A 191 -10.16 -12.61 8.02
N LYS A 192 -10.99 -13.23 7.18
CA LYS A 192 -12.44 -13.31 7.38
C LYS A 192 -12.87 -14.75 7.44
N VAL A 193 -13.78 -15.06 8.37
CA VAL A 193 -14.59 -16.28 8.27
C VAL A 193 -15.58 -16.06 7.14
N THR A 194 -15.50 -16.86 6.08
CA THR A 194 -16.36 -16.73 4.88
C THR A 194 -17.40 -17.81 4.78
N GLU A 195 -17.17 -18.98 5.39
CA GLU A 195 -18.12 -20.08 5.45
C GLU A 195 -18.01 -20.81 6.79
N LEU A 196 -19.15 -21.30 7.27
CA LEU A 196 -19.24 -22.08 8.49
C LEU A 196 -20.20 -23.27 8.27
N MET A 197 -19.65 -24.49 8.27
CA MET A 197 -20.43 -25.72 8.22
C MET A 197 -20.49 -26.33 9.62
N TYR A 198 -21.40 -25.83 10.46
CA TYR A 198 -21.46 -26.24 11.87
C TYR A 198 -22.33 -27.46 12.15
N ASN A 199 -23.22 -27.85 11.22
CA ASN A 199 -24.14 -28.98 11.40
C ASN A 199 -24.33 -29.80 10.11
N PRO A 200 -23.29 -30.51 9.64
CA PRO A 200 -23.36 -31.37 8.47
C PRO A 200 -24.31 -32.57 8.69
N THR A 201 -25.18 -32.86 7.72
CA THR A 201 -26.12 -34.01 7.77
C THR A 201 -25.43 -35.37 7.86
N ASP A 202 -24.19 -35.43 7.36
CA ASP A 202 -23.43 -36.67 7.25
C ASP A 202 -22.54 -36.92 8.49
N GLY A 203 -22.66 -36.06 9.51
CA GLY A 203 -21.97 -36.18 10.78
C GLY A 203 -20.87 -35.14 10.99
N LYS A 204 -20.59 -34.85 12.26
CA LYS A 204 -19.67 -33.80 12.74
C LYS A 204 -18.26 -33.82 12.14
N THR A 205 -17.81 -34.97 11.65
CA THR A 205 -16.55 -35.11 10.90
C THR A 205 -16.45 -34.14 9.72
N PHE A 206 -17.58 -33.71 9.16
CA PHE A 206 -17.62 -32.79 8.01
C PHE A 206 -17.84 -31.33 8.42
N GLU A 207 -17.66 -31.00 9.71
CA GLU A 207 -17.67 -29.62 10.17
C GLU A 207 -16.40 -28.90 9.70
N PHE A 208 -16.56 -27.66 9.23
CA PHE A 208 -15.43 -26.83 8.84
C PHE A 208 -15.72 -25.33 9.02
N ILE A 209 -14.63 -24.57 9.12
CA ILE A 209 -14.62 -23.10 9.13
C ILE A 209 -13.74 -22.68 7.95
N GLU A 210 -14.30 -21.96 6.98
CA GLU A 210 -13.51 -21.36 5.91
C GLU A 210 -12.99 -19.99 6.34
N LEU A 211 -11.68 -19.81 6.22
CA LEU A 211 -10.99 -18.55 6.42
C LEU A 211 -10.44 -18.04 5.09
N LYS A 212 -10.61 -16.75 4.83
CA LYS A 212 -10.11 -16.08 3.63
C LYS A 212 -9.25 -14.88 3.97
N ASN A 213 -8.08 -14.80 3.34
CA ASN A 213 -7.30 -13.58 3.28
C ASN A 213 -7.93 -12.64 2.24
N THR A 214 -8.49 -11.52 2.67
CA THR A 214 -9.10 -10.52 1.78
C THR A 214 -8.16 -9.35 1.44
N SER A 215 -6.85 -9.52 1.65
CA SER A 215 -5.84 -8.52 1.30
C SER A 215 -5.13 -8.87 -0.01
N GLY A 216 -4.45 -7.87 -0.57
CA GLY A 216 -3.55 -8.02 -1.71
C GLY A 216 -2.15 -8.54 -1.34
N ALA A 217 -1.90 -8.95 -0.10
CA ALA A 217 -0.60 -9.44 0.37
C ALA A 217 -0.73 -10.83 1.02
N THR A 218 0.34 -11.62 1.04
CA THR A 218 0.38 -12.86 1.82
C THR A 218 0.16 -12.53 3.29
N LEU A 219 -0.74 -13.27 3.94
CA LEU A 219 -1.10 -13.12 5.33
C LEU A 219 -0.51 -14.26 6.15
N ASP A 220 0.39 -13.94 7.08
CA ASP A 220 0.89 -14.87 8.09
C ASP A 220 -0.21 -15.14 9.12
N LEU A 221 -0.46 -16.42 9.41
CA LEU A 221 -1.48 -16.87 10.36
C LEU A 221 -0.90 -17.20 11.72
N THR A 222 0.43 -17.23 11.87
CA THR A 222 1.11 -17.63 13.10
C THR A 222 0.58 -16.84 14.32
N GLY A 223 0.11 -17.56 15.34
CA GLY A 223 -0.44 -16.98 16.57
C GLY A 223 -1.91 -16.57 16.50
N VAL A 224 -2.52 -16.51 15.32
CA VAL A 224 -3.98 -16.28 15.19
C VAL A 224 -4.72 -17.44 15.84
N SER A 225 -5.75 -17.13 16.63
CA SER A 225 -6.56 -18.12 17.32
C SER A 225 -8.05 -17.93 17.07
N LEU A 226 -8.79 -19.04 17.13
CA LEU A 226 -10.24 -19.08 17.03
C LEU A 226 -10.84 -19.52 18.37
N SER A 227 -11.57 -18.60 19.01
CA SER A 227 -12.41 -18.96 20.15
C SER A 227 -13.62 -19.79 19.69
N GLY A 228 -14.14 -20.65 20.56
CA GLY A 228 -15.19 -21.63 20.25
C GLY A 228 -14.61 -23.01 19.97
N VAL A 229 -13.67 -23.11 19.02
CA VAL A 229 -12.98 -24.37 18.68
C VAL A 229 -11.60 -24.55 19.33
N ARG A 230 -11.17 -23.61 20.19
CA ARG A 230 -9.89 -23.64 20.94
C ARG A 230 -8.69 -23.97 20.02
N PHE A 231 -8.60 -23.27 18.90
CA PHE A 231 -7.57 -23.48 17.90
C PHE A 231 -6.63 -22.28 17.84
N THR A 232 -5.33 -22.54 17.66
CA THR A 232 -4.30 -21.53 17.38
C THR A 232 -3.41 -22.06 16.27
N PHE A 233 -3.08 -21.20 15.31
CA PHE A 233 -2.10 -21.51 14.28
C PHE A 233 -0.69 -21.44 14.86
N ASP A 234 0.02 -22.57 14.85
CA ASP A 234 1.46 -22.60 15.21
C ASP A 234 2.34 -22.01 14.11
N GLU A 235 1.92 -22.18 12.86
CA GLU A 235 2.52 -21.62 11.65
C GLU A 235 1.48 -21.61 10.52
N GLY A 236 1.81 -20.95 9.40
CA GLY A 236 1.03 -21.01 8.17
C GLY A 236 0.77 -19.63 7.57
N ALA A 237 0.37 -19.62 6.29
CA ALA A 237 0.04 -18.38 5.60
C ALA A 237 -1.02 -18.61 4.51
N LEU A 238 -1.78 -17.56 4.21
CA LEU A 238 -2.67 -17.49 3.05
C LEU A 238 -2.16 -16.47 2.06
N ALA A 239 -1.98 -16.86 0.80
CA ALA A 239 -1.66 -15.95 -0.30
C ALA A 239 -2.77 -14.89 -0.47
N PRO A 240 -2.51 -13.79 -1.22
CA PRO A 240 -3.54 -12.80 -1.51
C PRO A 240 -4.81 -13.46 -2.06
N TRP A 241 -5.97 -13.10 -1.49
CA TRP A 241 -7.29 -13.61 -1.89
C TRP A 241 -7.52 -15.13 -1.70
N GLN A 242 -6.58 -15.85 -1.09
CA GLN A 242 -6.68 -17.29 -0.88
C GLN A 242 -7.63 -17.63 0.29
N SER A 243 -8.42 -18.69 0.10
CA SER A 243 -9.18 -19.35 1.17
C SER A 243 -8.48 -20.62 1.67
N GLY A 244 -8.70 -20.97 2.92
CA GLY A 244 -8.35 -22.26 3.50
C GLY A 244 -9.37 -22.68 4.55
N VAL A 245 -9.49 -23.99 4.78
CA VAL A 245 -10.47 -24.55 5.72
C VAL A 245 -9.78 -25.11 6.96
N LEU A 246 -10.34 -24.79 8.12
CA LEU A 246 -10.09 -25.49 9.37
C LEU A 246 -11.15 -26.58 9.54
N ILE A 247 -10.73 -27.82 9.83
CA ILE A 247 -11.63 -28.97 9.90
C ILE A 247 -11.62 -29.61 11.29
N ALA A 248 -12.68 -30.32 11.65
CA ALA A 248 -12.70 -31.09 12.90
C ALA A 248 -11.65 -32.22 12.86
N ASN A 249 -10.98 -32.47 13.99
CA ASN A 249 -9.96 -33.51 14.12
C ASN A 249 -10.53 -34.93 14.37
N ASP A 250 -11.85 -35.14 14.24
CA ASP A 250 -12.50 -36.43 14.47
C ASP A 250 -12.09 -37.50 13.43
N ASP A 251 -12.15 -37.17 12.14
CA ASP A 251 -11.67 -38.04 11.05
C ASP A 251 -11.29 -37.20 9.81
N PRO A 252 -10.09 -36.57 9.81
CA PRO A 252 -9.61 -35.79 8.68
C PRO A 252 -9.53 -36.57 7.37
N ALA A 253 -9.30 -37.90 7.43
CA ALA A 253 -9.18 -38.73 6.23
C ALA A 253 -10.53 -38.86 5.50
N ALA A 254 -11.63 -39.03 6.25
CA ALA A 254 -12.97 -39.00 5.68
C ALA A 254 -13.31 -37.63 5.08
N PHE A 255 -12.93 -36.53 5.75
CA PHE A 255 -13.10 -35.18 5.19
C PHE A 255 -12.36 -35.02 3.86
N ILE A 256 -11.08 -35.39 3.81
CA ILE A 256 -10.24 -35.32 2.60
C ILE A 256 -10.82 -36.19 1.48
N SER A 257 -11.32 -37.39 1.80
CA SER A 257 -11.94 -38.26 0.80
C SER A 257 -13.20 -37.65 0.17
N LYS A 258 -13.97 -36.87 0.94
CA LYS A 258 -15.18 -36.20 0.46
C LYS A 258 -14.86 -34.88 -0.26
N TYR A 259 -13.85 -34.16 0.21
CA TYR A 259 -13.41 -32.86 -0.31
C TYR A 259 -11.94 -32.90 -0.74
N PRO A 260 -11.58 -33.66 -1.81
CA PRO A 260 -10.18 -33.91 -2.17
C PRO A 260 -9.40 -32.67 -2.61
N ASN A 261 -10.10 -31.59 -2.96
CA ASN A 261 -9.51 -30.32 -3.40
C ASN A 261 -9.54 -29.23 -2.31
N ALA A 262 -10.00 -29.53 -1.10
CA ALA A 262 -10.06 -28.54 -0.03
C ALA A 262 -8.64 -28.17 0.43
N SER A 263 -8.36 -26.87 0.50
CA SER A 263 -7.11 -26.34 1.07
C SER A 263 -7.19 -26.38 2.59
N ILE A 264 -6.87 -27.51 3.19
CA ILE A 264 -6.88 -27.67 4.65
C ILE A 264 -5.69 -26.93 5.25
N ILE A 265 -5.98 -25.97 6.14
CA ILE A 265 -4.97 -25.12 6.79
C ILE A 265 -4.81 -25.43 8.28
N GLY A 266 -5.58 -26.38 8.81
CA GLY A 266 -5.46 -26.82 10.18
C GLY A 266 -6.62 -27.71 10.61
N THR A 267 -6.43 -28.38 11.75
CA THR A 267 -7.43 -29.23 12.39
C THR A 267 -7.70 -28.73 13.80
N TYR A 268 -8.95 -28.52 14.18
CA TYR A 268 -9.31 -28.12 15.53
C TYR A 268 -9.87 -29.30 16.34
N ALA A 269 -9.69 -29.24 17.66
CA ALA A 269 -10.24 -30.23 18.58
C ALA A 269 -11.64 -29.82 19.05
N GLY A 270 -12.50 -30.80 19.33
CA GLY A 270 -13.90 -30.56 19.71
C GLY A 270 -14.82 -30.48 18.49
N SER A 271 -16.02 -29.95 18.69
CA SER A 271 -17.05 -29.78 17.65
C SER A 271 -17.68 -28.41 17.77
N LEU A 272 -18.19 -27.90 16.66
CA LEU A 272 -19.02 -26.72 16.67
C LEU A 272 -20.34 -27.01 17.38
N SER A 273 -20.86 -26.03 18.12
CA SER A 273 -22.14 -26.17 18.84
C SER A 273 -23.32 -26.09 17.88
N ASN A 274 -24.06 -27.20 17.74
CA ASN A 274 -25.33 -27.23 17.00
C ASN A 274 -26.43 -26.34 17.58
N SER A 275 -26.28 -25.90 18.84
CA SER A 275 -27.19 -24.95 19.51
C SER A 275 -26.70 -23.49 19.40
N GLY A 276 -25.64 -23.25 18.63
CA GLY A 276 -24.98 -21.97 18.47
C GLY A 276 -23.81 -21.76 19.44
N GLU A 277 -22.80 -21.04 18.98
CA GLU A 277 -21.71 -20.50 19.79
C GLU A 277 -21.13 -19.25 19.11
N GLU A 278 -20.31 -18.50 19.84
CA GLU A 278 -19.60 -17.35 19.28
C GLU A 278 -18.19 -17.76 18.85
N LEU A 279 -17.92 -17.64 17.55
CA LEU A 279 -16.57 -17.75 16.99
C LEU A 279 -15.93 -16.37 16.90
N ARG A 280 -14.74 -16.21 17.50
CA ARG A 280 -13.93 -14.98 17.38
C ARG A 280 -12.56 -15.32 16.85
N LEU A 281 -12.13 -14.57 15.86
CA LEU A 281 -10.72 -14.47 15.49
C LEU A 281 -10.03 -13.55 16.47
N LEU A 282 -8.92 -14.03 17.04
CA LEU A 282 -8.09 -13.31 18.00
C LEU A 282 -6.64 -13.34 17.51
N ASP A 283 -5.93 -12.22 17.61
CA ASP A 283 -4.52 -12.09 17.25
C ASP A 283 -3.72 -11.24 18.26
#